data_AF-A0A2V8QZB3-F1
#
_entry.id   AF-A0A2V8QZB3-F1
#
_cell.length_a   1.000
_cell.length_b   1.000
_cell.length_c   1.000
_cell.angle_alpha   90.00
_cell.angle_beta   90.00
_cell.angle_gamma   90.00
#
_symmetry.space_group_name_H-M   'P 1'
#
loop_
_entity.id
_entity.type
_entity.pdbx_description
1 polymer ?
#
loop_
_entity_poly.entity_id
_entity_poly.type
_entity_poly.pdbx_seq_one_letter_code
_entity_poly.pdbx_strand_id
1 'polypeptide(L)'
;MSTMTMPRDRFFEETPFFTDEHARLAAGVASFAAREVGPLAATEEEGDADERFRRLLSLLAQADLLRYSVARGDAAPLDARSLCVVREALAYYSPL
;
A
#
# COMPACT_ATOMS: atom_id res chain seq x y z
N MET A 1 -22.51 -21.21 -19.05
CA MET A 1 -21.95 -19.88 -18.72
C MET A 1 -20.45 -20.03 -18.63
N SER A 2 -19.70 -19.63 -19.67
CA SER A 2 -18.24 -19.68 -19.66
C SER A 2 -17.72 -18.65 -18.66
N THR A 3 -17.07 -19.10 -17.59
CA THR A 3 -16.30 -18.23 -16.72
C THR A 3 -15.10 -17.72 -17.50
N MET A 4 -15.17 -16.47 -17.94
CA MET A 4 -14.05 -15.73 -18.50
C MET A 4 -13.06 -15.50 -17.36
N THR A 5 -12.01 -16.33 -17.28
CA THR A 5 -10.89 -16.10 -16.38
C THR A 5 -10.20 -14.83 -16.84
N MET A 6 -10.44 -13.72 -16.13
CA MET A 6 -9.65 -12.50 -16.31
C MET A 6 -8.17 -12.86 -16.08
N PRO A 7 -7.26 -12.48 -16.99
CA PRO A 7 -5.84 -12.73 -16.78
C PRO A 7 -5.42 -12.04 -15.48
N ARG A 8 -4.80 -12.81 -14.59
CA ARG A 8 -4.17 -12.28 -13.38
C ARG A 8 -3.07 -11.34 -13.85
N ASP A 9 -3.04 -10.11 -13.32
CA ASP A 9 -1.95 -9.18 -13.56
C ASP A 9 -0.63 -9.83 -13.12
N ARG A 10 0.34 -9.89 -14.04
CA ARG A 10 1.65 -10.53 -13.85
C ARG A 10 2.78 -9.52 -13.70
N PHE A 11 2.46 -8.26 -13.41
CA PHE A 11 3.45 -7.19 -13.28
C PHE A 11 4.69 -7.58 -12.47
N PHE A 12 4.52 -8.22 -11.31
CA PHE A 12 5.63 -8.68 -10.46
C PHE A 12 6.45 -9.83 -11.06
N GLU A 13 5.82 -10.70 -11.85
CA GLU A 13 6.45 -11.87 -12.48
C GLU A 13 7.18 -11.49 -13.77
N GLU A 14 6.66 -10.49 -14.49
CA GLU A 14 7.16 -10.02 -15.79
C GLU A 14 8.20 -8.90 -15.66
N THR A 15 8.29 -8.27 -14.49
CA THR A 15 9.23 -7.16 -14.25
C THR A 15 10.45 -7.64 -13.45
N PRO A 16 11.66 -7.70 -14.05
CA PRO A 16 12.84 -8.34 -13.46
C PRO A 16 13.47 -7.57 -12.27
N PHE A 17 12.82 -6.51 -11.78
CA PHE A 17 13.26 -5.74 -10.62
C PHE A 17 12.60 -6.21 -9.31
N PHE A 18 11.45 -6.90 -9.40
CA PHE A 18 10.68 -7.34 -8.26
C PHE A 18 10.97 -8.79 -7.89
N THR A 19 10.49 -9.18 -6.72
CA THR A 19 10.66 -10.51 -6.13
C THR A 19 9.31 -10.97 -5.56
N ASP A 20 9.22 -12.24 -5.19
CA ASP A 20 8.03 -12.79 -4.51
C ASP A 20 7.71 -12.06 -3.19
N GLU A 21 8.69 -11.41 -2.57
CA GLU A 21 8.47 -10.59 -1.38
C GLU A 21 7.70 -9.31 -1.74
N HIS A 22 8.04 -8.66 -2.85
CA HIS A 22 7.30 -7.49 -3.35
C HIS A 22 5.87 -7.85 -3.75
N ALA A 23 5.66 -9.00 -4.39
CA ALA A 23 4.32 -9.48 -4.74
C ALA A 23 3.46 -9.75 -3.48
N ARG A 24 4.06 -10.36 -2.45
CA ARG A 24 3.41 -10.59 -1.15
C ARG A 24 3.12 -9.27 -0.42
N LEU A 25 4.04 -8.32 -0.47
CA LEU A 25 3.86 -6.99 0.09
C LEU A 25 2.68 -6.28 -0.58
N ALA A 26 2.62 -6.28 -1.91
CA ALA A 26 1.54 -5.66 -2.67
C ALA A 26 0.17 -6.24 -2.27
N ALA A 27 0.04 -7.56 -2.24
CA ALA A 27 -1.19 -8.24 -1.83
C ALA A 27 -1.58 -7.91 -0.37
N GLY A 28 -0.59 -7.87 0.53
CA GLY A 28 -0.79 -7.51 1.93
C GLY A 28 -1.29 -6.07 2.11
N VAL A 29 -0.64 -5.11 1.45
CA VAL A 29 -1.01 -3.69 1.53
C VAL A 29 -2.35 -3.45 0.85
N ALA A 30 -2.65 -4.08 -0.29
CA ALA A 30 -3.96 -3.97 -0.93
C ALA A 30 -5.10 -4.48 -0.02
N SER A 31 -4.90 -5.62 0.65
CA SER A 31 -5.86 -6.16 1.62
C SER A 31 -6.05 -5.24 2.83
N PHE A 32 -4.95 -4.69 3.36
CA PHE A 32 -4.99 -3.69 4.42
C PHE A 32 -5.73 -2.43 3.98
N ALA A 33 -5.38 -1.87 2.82
CA ALA A 33 -5.95 -0.62 2.32
C ALA A 33 -7.46 -0.76 2.07
N ALA A 34 -7.90 -1.87 1.48
CA ALA A 34 -9.32 -2.17 1.30
C ALA A 34 -10.10 -2.18 2.62
N ARG A 35 -9.50 -2.73 3.68
CA ARG A 35 -10.16 -2.93 4.97
C ARG A 35 -10.11 -1.70 5.88
N GLU A 36 -8.98 -0.99 5.91
CA GLU A 36 -8.71 0.05 6.90
C GLU A 36 -8.72 1.46 6.30
N VAL A 37 -8.21 1.63 5.07
CA VAL A 37 -8.05 2.95 4.43
C VAL A 37 -9.29 3.31 3.60
N GLY A 38 -9.83 2.35 2.85
CA GLY A 38 -11.02 2.53 2.02
C GLY A 38 -12.23 3.07 2.79
N PRO A 39 -12.59 2.52 3.96
CA PRO A 39 -13.69 3.06 4.76
C PRO A 39 -13.45 4.48 5.25
N LEU A 40 -12.20 4.84 5.59
CA LEU A 40 -11.85 6.20 6.01
C LEU A 40 -12.01 7.20 4.87
N ALA A 41 -11.64 6.81 3.64
CA ALA A 41 -11.79 7.64 2.45
C ALA A 41 -13.25 7.77 1.98
N ALA A 42 -14.09 6.77 2.25
CA ALA A 42 -15.52 6.77 1.91
C ALA A 42 -16.38 7.61 2.87
N THR A 43 -15.88 7.92 4.08
CA THR A 43 -16.55 8.85 4.99
C THR A 43 -16.46 10.28 4.45
N GLU A 44 -17.59 10.80 3.96
CA GLU A 44 -17.81 12.19 3.53
C GLU A 44 -17.80 13.20 4.69
N GLU A 45 -17.09 12.90 5.79
CA GLU A 45 -16.95 13.90 6.85
C GLU A 45 -16.07 15.02 6.29
N GLU A 46 -16.67 16.19 6.04
CA GLU A 46 -16.03 17.51 5.92
C GLU A 46 -15.22 17.90 7.18
N GLY A 47 -14.75 16.91 7.94
CA GLY A 47 -13.81 17.04 9.03
C GLY A 47 -12.44 17.44 8.53
N ASP A 48 -11.77 18.20 9.39
CA ASP A 48 -10.42 18.74 9.23
C ASP A 48 -9.50 17.73 8.53
N ALA A 49 -8.94 18.14 7.38
CA ALA A 49 -8.02 17.30 6.60
C ALA A 49 -6.85 16.80 7.47
N ASP A 50 -6.45 17.58 8.47
CA ASP A 50 -5.41 17.19 9.42
C ASP A 50 -5.84 16.02 10.32
N GLU A 51 -7.09 15.96 10.76
CA GLU A 51 -7.57 14.85 11.60
C GLU A 51 -7.59 13.54 10.80
N ARG A 52 -8.09 13.58 9.56
CA ARG A 52 -8.03 12.42 8.66
C ARG A 52 -6.61 11.98 8.40
N PHE A 53 -5.69 12.91 8.16
CA PHE A 53 -4.27 12.60 7.96
C PHE A 53 -3.65 11.95 9.20
N ARG A 54 -3.91 12.48 10.41
CA ARG A 54 -3.43 11.88 11.67
C ARG A 54 -3.99 10.48 11.89
N ARG A 55 -5.25 10.25 11.55
CA ARG A 55 -5.88 8.93 11.66
C ARG A 55 -5.28 7.94 10.65
N LEU A 56 -5.08 8.36 9.41
CA LEU A 56 -4.41 7.56 8.39
C LEU A 56 -2.98 7.20 8.83
N LEU A 57 -2.19 8.20 9.25
CA LEU A 57 -0.84 7.97 9.77
C LEU A 57 -0.83 6.97 10.94
N SER A 58 -1.80 7.05 11.84
CA SER A 58 -1.93 6.12 12.96
C SER A 58 -2.19 4.69 12.50
N LEU A 59 -3.07 4.48 11.51
CA LEU A 59 -3.33 3.17 10.91
C LEU A 59 -2.08 2.61 10.21
N LEU A 60 -1.38 3.44 9.44
CA LEU A 60 -0.15 3.04 8.75
C LEU A 60 0.98 2.69 9.73
N ALA A 61 1.10 3.43 10.84
CA ALA A 61 2.06 3.14 11.90
C ALA A 61 1.75 1.81 12.61
N GLN A 62 0.49 1.57 12.95
CA GLN A 62 0.06 0.32 13.59
C GLN A 62 0.27 -0.90 12.69
N ALA A 63 0.14 -0.73 11.38
CA ALA A 63 0.42 -1.76 10.38
C ALA A 63 1.92 -1.91 10.04
N ASP A 64 2.82 -1.18 10.71
CA ASP A 64 4.26 -1.14 10.45
C ASP A 64 4.60 -0.76 8.99
N LEU A 65 3.69 -0.09 8.27
CA LEU A 65 3.91 0.28 6.86
C LEU A 65 4.84 1.47 6.70
N LEU A 66 4.92 2.34 7.70
CA LEU A 66 5.82 3.50 7.70
C LEU A 66 7.31 3.07 7.72
N ARG A 67 7.63 1.83 8.08
CA ARG A 67 9.01 1.34 8.05
C ARG A 67 9.61 1.33 6.64
N TYR A 68 8.79 1.27 5.59
CA TYR A 68 9.25 1.21 4.21
C TYR A 68 9.65 2.58 3.66
N SER A 69 9.41 3.68 4.40
CA SER A 69 9.84 5.03 4.02
C SER A 69 11.19 5.42 4.61
N VAL A 70 11.83 4.52 5.37
CA VAL A 70 13.12 4.78 6.03
C VAL A 70 14.12 3.67 5.69
N ALA A 71 15.38 4.06 5.49
CA ALA A 71 16.48 3.11 5.41
C ALA A 71 16.66 2.41 6.77
N ARG A 72 16.80 1.09 6.78
CA ARG A 72 16.94 0.32 8.03
C ARG A 72 18.41 0.12 8.38
N GLY A 73 18.80 0.62 9.56
CA GLY A 73 20.14 0.44 10.11
C GLY A 73 21.20 1.33 9.46
N ASP A 74 22.41 1.23 9.99
CA ASP A 74 23.50 2.13 9.62
C ASP A 74 24.03 1.74 8.23
N ALA A 75 23.86 2.63 7.26
CA ALA A 75 24.35 2.55 5.87
C ALA A 75 23.61 1.62 4.87
N ALA A 76 22.48 1.01 5.21
CA ALA A 76 21.67 0.31 4.19
C ALA A 76 20.93 1.32 3.27
N PRO A 77 20.89 1.12 1.94
CA PRO A 77 20.07 1.95 1.07
C PRO A 77 18.57 1.71 1.34
N LEU A 78 17.77 2.75 1.16
CA LEU A 78 16.30 2.64 1.15
C LEU A 78 15.87 1.71 0.01
N ASP A 79 15.05 0.70 0.30
CA ASP A 79 14.45 -0.12 -0.75
C ASP A 79 13.28 0.63 -1.40
N ALA A 80 13.61 1.42 -2.42
CA ALA A 80 12.64 2.23 -3.16
C ALA A 80 11.53 1.39 -3.82
N ARG A 81 11.78 0.12 -4.13
CA ARG A 81 10.77 -0.78 -4.74
C ARG A 81 9.65 -1.07 -3.75
N SER A 82 9.99 -1.49 -2.53
CA SER A 82 9.02 -1.71 -1.47
C SER A 82 8.24 -0.44 -1.14
N LEU A 83 8.91 0.72 -1.10
CA LEU A 83 8.23 2.01 -0.91
C LEU A 83 7.21 2.29 -2.03
N CYS A 84 7.59 2.10 -3.29
CA CYS A 84 6.69 2.32 -4.42
C CYS A 84 5.49 1.35 -4.40
N VAL A 85 5.70 0.08 -4.09
CA VAL A 85 4.64 -0.92 -3.98
C VAL A 85 3.62 -0.55 -2.90
N VAL A 86 4.09 -0.08 -1.74
CA VAL A 86 3.19 0.38 -0.66
C VAL A 86 2.39 1.60 -1.13
N ARG A 87 3.06 2.59 -1.73
CA ARG A 87 2.39 3.82 -2.19
C ARG A 87 1.35 3.54 -3.27
N GLU A 88 1.66 2.69 -4.23
CA GLU A 88 0.74 2.32 -5.30
C GLU A 88 -0.54 1.70 -4.74
N ALA A 89 -0.41 0.71 -3.84
CA ALA A 89 -1.56 0.05 -3.24
C ALA A 89 -2.44 1.02 -2.42
N LEU A 90 -1.84 1.96 -1.70
CA LEU A 90 -2.58 2.98 -0.92
C LEU A 90 -3.29 4.00 -1.82
N ALA A 91 -2.67 4.39 -2.94
CA ALA A 91 -3.17 5.43 -3.85
C ALA A 91 -4.51 5.06 -4.52
N TYR A 92 -4.87 3.77 -4.60
CA TYR A 92 -6.19 3.34 -5.05
C TYR A 92 -7.33 3.74 -4.11
N TYR A 93 -7.03 4.08 -2.85
CA TYR A 93 -8.02 4.37 -1.81
C TYR A 93 -7.95 5.82 -1.30
N SER A 94 -6.76 6.38 -1.11
CA SER A 94 -6.57 7.74 -0.58
C SER A 94 -5.45 8.47 -1.34
N PRO A 95 -5.66 9.75 -1.73
CA PRO A 95 -4.59 10.58 -2.27
C PRO A 95 -3.71 11.22 -1.18
N LEU A 96 -4.16 11.18 0.08
CA LEU A 96 -3.44 11.62 1.28
C LEU A 96 -2.55 10.50 1.81
#